data_AF-A0A2S5TDV9-F1
#
_entry.id   AF-A0A2S5TDV9-F1
#
_cell.length_a   1.000
_cell.length_b   1.000
_cell.length_c   1.000
_cell.angle_alpha   90.00
_cell.angle_beta   90.00
_cell.angle_gamma   90.00
#
_symmetry.space_group_name_H-M   'P 1'
#
loop_
_entity.id
_entity.type
_entity.pdbx_description
1 polymer ?
#
loop_
_entity_poly.entity_id
_entity_poly.type
_entity_poly.pdbx_seq_one_letter_code
_entity_poly.pdbx_strand_id
1 'polypeptide(L)'
;MRPVRGFTLLELLVVIAIFAVFALMAYGGLDSVLQTRAGVEAAMEKTAAVQKAYIRLREDFQQVRNRPARDAYGDLQPPIHVTRDARVELTRGGWRNPLLLPRPGLERVSYRLDGKKLKRESWRVLDQAQDSKPVELVLFDDVRELRWRFLDDNREWHESWPPTSSTGARADAPIPIAVEIRLDSEGWGELQFLFRLGLKKVSPAQGAPAGGATPNGSGAGSGTNPDPAPEETTQ
;
A
#
# COMPACT_ATOMS: atom_id res chain seq x y z
N MET A 1 63.63 -62.53 -11.21
CA MET A 1 62.69 -61.70 -12.00
C MET A 1 61.29 -61.97 -11.47
N ARG A 2 60.58 -60.97 -10.93
CA ARG A 2 59.20 -61.15 -10.46
C ARG A 2 58.26 -61.12 -11.68
N PRO A 3 57.34 -62.08 -11.84
CA PRO A 3 56.37 -62.05 -12.92
C PRO A 3 55.41 -60.87 -12.72
N VAL A 4 55.27 -60.02 -13.73
CA VAL A 4 54.26 -58.96 -13.78
C VAL A 4 52.93 -59.63 -14.12
N ARG A 5 51.97 -59.61 -13.19
CA ARG A 5 50.61 -60.08 -13.47
C ARG A 5 49.89 -59.01 -14.30
N GLY A 6 49.41 -59.39 -15.48
CA GLY A 6 48.55 -58.55 -16.32
C GLY A 6 47.11 -58.53 -15.80
N PHE A 7 46.42 -57.41 -16.01
CA PHE A 7 45.01 -57.22 -15.68
C PHE A 7 44.15 -58.26 -16.42
N THR A 8 43.16 -58.86 -15.74
CA THR A 8 42.23 -59.78 -16.41
C THR A 8 41.08 -58.99 -17.06
N LEU A 9 40.53 -59.52 -18.17
CA LEU A 9 39.37 -58.91 -18.82
C LEU A 9 38.17 -58.77 -17.87
N LEU A 10 38.01 -59.75 -16.97
CA LEU A 10 36.97 -59.75 -15.94
C LEU A 10 37.14 -58.60 -14.95
N GLU A 11 38.37 -58.31 -14.53
CA GLU A 11 38.66 -57.21 -13.58
C GLU A 11 38.32 -55.84 -14.18
N LEU A 12 38.67 -55.61 -15.45
CA LEU A 12 38.29 -54.39 -16.15
C LEU A 12 36.77 -54.26 -16.31
N LEU A 13 36.07 -55.37 -16.61
CA LEU A 13 34.62 -55.37 -16.74
C LEU A 13 33.93 -55.01 -15.43
N VAL A 14 34.37 -55.61 -14.31
CA VAL A 14 33.85 -55.31 -12.98
C VAL A 14 34.10 -53.85 -12.60
N VAL A 15 35.29 -53.31 -12.89
CA VAL A 15 35.62 -51.90 -12.64
C VAL A 15 34.69 -50.96 -13.42
N ILE A 16 34.49 -51.21 -14.71
CA ILE A 16 33.60 -50.38 -15.55
C ILE A 16 32.15 -50.51 -15.08
N ALA A 17 31.69 -51.69 -14.68
CA ALA A 17 30.34 -51.91 -14.17
C ALA A 17 30.08 -51.11 -12.89
N ILE A 18 31.00 -51.16 -11.92
CA ILE A 18 30.89 -50.41 -10.66
C ILE A 18 30.95 -48.90 -10.95
N PHE A 19 31.87 -48.47 -11.83
CA PHE A 19 31.98 -47.06 -12.20
C PHE A 19 30.70 -46.55 -12.88
N ALA A 20 30.10 -47.34 -13.76
CA ALA A 20 28.83 -47.01 -14.40
C ALA A 20 27.71 -46.82 -13.37
N VAL A 21 27.62 -47.71 -12.36
CA VAL A 21 26.64 -47.57 -11.28
C VAL A 21 26.87 -46.29 -10.47
N PHE A 22 28.11 -45.98 -10.10
CA PHE A 22 28.43 -44.74 -9.38
C PHE A 22 28.12 -43.49 -10.20
N ALA A 23 28.47 -43.49 -11.49
CA ALA A 23 28.15 -42.40 -12.39
C ALA A 23 26.63 -42.17 -12.49
N LEU A 24 25.84 -43.24 -12.60
CA LEU A 24 24.37 -43.16 -12.60
C LEU A 24 23.82 -42.60 -11.28
N MET A 25 24.33 -43.05 -10.13
CA MET A 25 23.92 -42.52 -8.83
C MET A 25 24.28 -41.04 -8.66
N ALA A 26 25.49 -40.65 -9.05
CA ALA A 26 25.95 -39.27 -8.98
C ALA A 26 25.11 -38.36 -9.88
N TYR A 27 24.82 -38.82 -11.10
CA TYR A 27 23.97 -38.10 -12.04
C TYR A 27 22.53 -37.96 -11.52
N GLY A 28 21.94 -39.04 -11.00
CA GLY A 28 20.61 -39.00 -10.40
C GLY A 28 20.53 -38.10 -9.17
N GLY A 29 21.57 -38.11 -8.32
CA GLY A 29 21.66 -37.19 -7.18
C GLY A 29 21.72 -35.72 -7.61
N LEU A 30 22.51 -35.40 -8.63
CA LEU A 30 22.59 -34.04 -9.18
C LEU A 30 21.25 -33.59 -9.77
N ASP A 31 20.60 -34.44 -10.57
CA ASP A 31 19.30 -34.13 -11.18
C ASP A 31 18.23 -33.85 -10.10
N SER A 32 18.18 -34.67 -9.05
CA SER A 32 17.29 -34.44 -7.91
C SER A 32 17.52 -33.08 -7.23
N VAL A 33 18.79 -32.69 -7.03
CA VAL A 33 19.14 -31.38 -6.47
C VAL A 33 18.70 -30.23 -7.40
N LEU A 34 18.91 -30.38 -8.71
CA LEU A 34 18.52 -29.36 -9.69
C LEU A 34 17.00 -29.18 -9.75
N GLN A 35 16.23 -30.27 -9.74
CA GLN A 35 14.76 -30.21 -9.71
C GLN A 35 14.24 -29.59 -8.41
N THR A 36 14.83 -29.97 -7.27
CA THR A 36 14.48 -29.39 -5.97
C THR A 36 14.74 -27.89 -5.97
N ARG A 37 15.90 -27.46 -6.48
CA ARG A 37 16.24 -26.05 -6.60
C ARG A 37 15.23 -25.29 -7.48
N ALA A 38 14.87 -25.83 -8.63
CA ALA A 38 13.89 -25.21 -9.52
C ALA A 38 12.52 -25.04 -8.83
N GLY A 39 12.08 -26.05 -8.07
CA GLY A 39 10.84 -25.97 -7.28
C GLY A 39 10.88 -24.89 -6.20
N VAL A 40 12.01 -24.77 -5.49
CA VAL A 40 12.22 -23.72 -4.48
C VAL A 40 12.22 -22.33 -5.12
N GLU A 41 12.94 -22.14 -6.23
CA GLU A 41 12.98 -20.86 -6.95
C GLU A 41 11.57 -20.42 -7.39
N ALA A 42 10.78 -21.33 -7.96
CA ALA A 42 9.40 -21.05 -8.35
C ALA A 42 8.49 -20.67 -7.15
N ALA A 43 8.66 -21.35 -6.01
CA ALA A 43 7.91 -21.03 -4.79
C ALA A 43 8.31 -19.66 -4.20
N MET A 44 9.59 -19.32 -4.25
CA MET A 44 10.11 -18.01 -3.84
C MET A 44 9.55 -16.89 -4.72
N GLU A 45 9.50 -17.09 -6.04
CA GLU A 45 8.93 -16.11 -6.97
C GLU A 45 7.45 -15.85 -6.70
N LYS A 46 6.64 -16.90 -6.50
CA LYS A 46 5.22 -16.78 -6.14
C LYS A 46 5.02 -16.01 -4.83
N THR A 47 5.82 -16.32 -3.81
CA THR A 47 5.77 -15.62 -2.52
C THR A 47 6.13 -14.15 -2.67
N ALA A 48 7.19 -13.85 -3.44
CA ALA A 48 7.62 -12.49 -3.70
C ALA A 48 6.55 -11.68 -4.46
N ALA A 49 5.82 -12.30 -5.40
CA ALA A 49 4.71 -11.66 -6.09
C ALA A 49 3.58 -11.24 -5.12
N VAL A 50 3.16 -12.14 -4.22
CA VAL A 50 2.16 -11.83 -3.19
C VAL A 50 2.62 -10.71 -2.26
N GLN A 51 3.87 -10.75 -1.81
CA GLN A 51 4.43 -9.70 -0.96
C GLN A 51 4.45 -8.34 -1.67
N LYS A 52 4.85 -8.29 -2.95
CA LYS A 52 4.82 -7.06 -3.76
C LYS A 52 3.39 -6.54 -3.88
N ALA A 53 2.42 -7.41 -4.14
CA ALA A 53 1.01 -7.04 -4.23
C ALA A 53 0.46 -6.49 -2.91
N TYR A 54 0.78 -7.13 -1.79
CA TYR A 54 0.43 -6.67 -0.45
C TYR A 54 1.02 -5.28 -0.16
N ILE A 55 2.31 -5.07 -0.42
CA ILE A 55 2.97 -3.77 -0.22
C ILE A 55 2.29 -2.70 -1.08
N ARG A 56 1.97 -3.03 -2.34
CA ARG A 56 1.31 -2.12 -3.27
C ARG A 56 -0.09 -1.71 -2.78
N LEU A 57 -0.90 -2.67 -2.34
CA LEU A 57 -2.22 -2.39 -1.74
C LEU A 57 -2.08 -1.52 -0.49
N ARG A 58 -1.21 -1.93 0.43
CA ARG A 58 -0.97 -1.21 1.69
C ARG A 58 -0.57 0.24 1.45
N GLU A 59 0.40 0.48 0.57
CA GLU A 59 0.86 1.83 0.25
C GLU A 59 -0.26 2.70 -0.32
N ASP A 60 -1.07 2.15 -1.22
CA ASP A 60 -2.14 2.90 -1.86
C ASP A 60 -3.24 3.28 -0.85
N PHE A 61 -3.70 2.33 -0.03
CA PHE A 61 -4.74 2.57 0.99
C PHE A 61 -4.24 3.44 2.16
N GLN A 62 -3.00 3.27 2.62
CA GLN A 62 -2.45 4.12 3.69
C GLN A 62 -2.22 5.57 3.23
N GLN A 63 -1.98 5.78 1.94
CA GLN A 63 -1.72 7.10 1.37
C GLN A 63 -2.94 7.74 0.73
N VAL A 64 -4.15 7.23 1.01
CA VAL A 64 -5.40 7.89 0.62
C VAL A 64 -5.41 9.34 1.07
N ARG A 65 -5.95 10.22 0.21
CA ARG A 65 -6.10 11.65 0.46
C ARG A 65 -7.56 12.03 0.31
N ASN A 66 -8.00 12.97 1.14
CA ASN A 66 -9.37 13.48 1.08
C ASN A 66 -9.48 14.50 -0.06
N ARG A 67 -9.36 14.01 -1.30
CA ARG A 67 -9.41 14.82 -2.51
C ARG A 67 -10.32 14.12 -3.53
N PRO A 68 -11.51 14.69 -3.81
CA PRO A 68 -12.38 14.24 -4.89
C PRO A 68 -11.66 14.32 -6.25
N ALA A 69 -12.15 13.65 -7.28
CA ALA A 69 -11.53 13.65 -8.60
C ALA A 69 -12.61 13.70 -9.69
N ARG A 70 -12.34 14.28 -10.85
CA ARG A 70 -13.28 14.21 -11.98
C ARG A 70 -13.01 12.98 -12.84
N ASP A 71 -14.08 12.26 -13.17
CA ASP A 71 -14.00 11.18 -14.15
C ASP A 71 -13.97 11.71 -15.59
N ALA A 72 -13.91 10.79 -16.57
CA ALA A 72 -13.84 11.12 -17.99
C ALA A 72 -15.10 11.83 -18.53
N TYR A 73 -16.21 11.82 -17.80
CA TYR A 73 -17.45 12.52 -18.14
C TYR A 73 -17.53 13.90 -17.47
N GLY A 74 -16.54 14.25 -16.65
CA GLY A 74 -16.46 15.51 -15.91
C GLY A 74 -17.17 15.48 -14.56
N ASP A 75 -17.77 14.36 -14.19
CA ASP A 75 -18.51 14.20 -12.94
C ASP A 75 -17.56 14.10 -11.75
N LEU A 76 -17.94 14.74 -10.65
CA LEU A 76 -17.12 14.78 -9.45
C LEU A 76 -17.32 13.49 -8.65
N GLN A 77 -16.27 12.68 -8.58
CA GLN A 77 -16.24 11.42 -7.86
C GLN A 77 -15.63 11.58 -6.45
N PRO A 78 -16.10 10.79 -5.46
CA PRO A 78 -15.58 10.84 -4.10
C PRO A 78 -14.09 10.47 -4.04
N PRO A 79 -13.38 10.84 -2.95
CA PRO A 79 -11.99 10.48 -2.74
C PRO A 79 -11.75 8.96 -2.71
N ILE A 80 -12.73 8.19 -2.25
CA ILE A 80 -12.77 6.74 -2.33
C ILE A 80 -14.21 6.29 -2.52
N HIS A 81 -14.45 5.34 -3.40
CA HIS A 81 -15.78 4.77 -3.58
C HIS A 81 -15.74 3.37 -4.22
N VAL A 82 -16.84 2.64 -4.08
CA VAL A 82 -17.09 1.37 -4.77
C VAL A 82 -18.07 1.62 -5.92
N THR A 83 -17.71 1.21 -7.11
CA THR A 83 -18.57 1.25 -8.30
C THR A 83 -19.46 -0.01 -8.37
N ARG A 84 -20.40 -0.03 -9.32
CA ARG A 84 -21.35 -1.16 -9.45
C ARG A 84 -20.69 -2.47 -9.87
N ASP A 85 -19.55 -2.43 -10.56
CA ASP A 85 -18.73 -3.57 -10.98
C ASP A 85 -17.78 -4.07 -9.88
N ALA A 86 -18.06 -3.76 -8.61
CA ALA A 86 -17.21 -4.10 -7.45
C ALA A 86 -15.75 -3.60 -7.56
N ARG A 87 -15.54 -2.55 -8.36
CA ARG A 87 -14.27 -1.84 -8.45
C ARG A 87 -14.18 -0.80 -7.34
N VAL A 88 -13.02 -0.72 -6.71
CA VAL A 88 -12.71 0.31 -5.73
C VAL A 88 -11.83 1.35 -6.38
N GLU A 89 -12.26 2.61 -6.38
CA GLU A 89 -11.42 3.72 -6.82
C GLU A 89 -11.07 4.61 -5.65
N LEU A 90 -9.84 5.12 -5.64
CA LEU A 90 -9.38 6.07 -4.64
C LEU A 90 -8.37 7.07 -5.18
N THR A 91 -8.34 8.24 -4.55
CA THR A 91 -7.31 9.25 -4.72
C THR A 91 -6.24 9.04 -3.65
N ARG A 92 -5.00 8.83 -4.07
CA ARG A 92 -3.86 8.71 -3.16
C ARG A 92 -2.77 9.71 -3.46
N GLY A 93 -1.98 10.01 -2.44
CA GLY A 93 -0.73 10.76 -2.56
C GLY A 93 0.49 9.85 -2.58
N GLY A 94 1.64 10.47 -2.33
CA GLY A 94 2.92 9.78 -2.16
C GLY A 94 3.51 9.25 -3.47
N TRP A 95 3.06 9.76 -4.62
CA TRP A 95 3.75 9.53 -5.87
C TRP A 95 5.14 10.19 -5.79
N ARG A 96 6.19 9.36 -5.71
CA ARG A 96 7.57 9.83 -5.56
C ARG A 96 7.90 10.83 -6.68
N ASN A 97 8.41 12.00 -6.29
CA ASN A 97 8.85 13.04 -7.21
C ASN A 97 10.33 13.39 -6.95
N PRO A 98 11.27 12.43 -7.13
CA PRO A 98 12.69 12.65 -6.85
C PRO A 98 13.30 13.74 -7.74
N LEU A 99 12.73 13.95 -8.93
CA LEU A 99 13.15 14.97 -9.90
C LEU A 99 12.50 16.34 -9.66
N LEU A 100 11.69 16.49 -8.61
CA LEU A 100 11.00 17.75 -8.23
C LEU A 100 10.26 18.42 -9.40
N LEU A 101 9.70 17.61 -10.30
CA LEU A 101 8.94 18.09 -11.46
C LEU A 101 7.68 18.84 -10.99
N PRO A 102 7.23 19.90 -11.69
CA PRO A 102 6.02 20.65 -11.36
C PRO A 102 4.77 19.86 -11.75
N ARG A 103 4.51 18.75 -11.06
CA ARG A 103 3.35 17.89 -11.25
C ARG A 103 2.61 17.64 -9.94
N PRO A 104 1.28 17.45 -9.97
CA PRO A 104 0.55 17.01 -8.80
C PRO A 104 1.12 15.68 -8.26
N GLY A 105 1.39 15.60 -6.96
CA GLY A 105 1.84 14.37 -6.30
C GLY A 105 0.70 13.39 -5.98
N LEU A 106 -0.45 13.55 -6.64
CA LEU A 106 -1.67 12.77 -6.46
C LEU A 106 -1.91 11.89 -7.68
N GLU A 107 -2.38 10.69 -7.45
CA GLU A 107 -2.83 9.77 -8.50
C GLU A 107 -4.22 9.23 -8.17
N ARG A 108 -5.02 9.01 -9.22
CA ARG A 108 -6.26 8.25 -9.12
C ARG A 108 -5.93 6.79 -9.43
N VAL A 109 -6.38 5.88 -8.59
CA VAL A 109 -6.11 4.45 -8.74
C VAL A 109 -7.41 3.68 -8.61
N SER A 110 -7.53 2.59 -9.37
CA SER A 110 -8.65 1.66 -9.25
C SER A 110 -8.13 0.24 -9.01
N TYR A 111 -8.96 -0.56 -8.34
CA TYR A 111 -8.78 -1.98 -8.16
C TYR A 111 -10.01 -2.70 -8.67
N ARG A 112 -9.83 -3.66 -9.58
CA ARG A 112 -10.93 -4.45 -10.15
C ARG A 112 -10.49 -5.90 -10.34
N LEU A 113 -11.43 -6.82 -10.15
CA LEU A 113 -11.29 -8.20 -10.61
C LEU A 113 -11.65 -8.26 -12.10
N ASP A 114 -10.68 -8.63 -12.94
CA ASP A 114 -10.86 -8.78 -14.38
C ASP A 114 -10.54 -10.23 -14.78
N GLY A 115 -11.59 -10.99 -15.10
CA GLY A 115 -11.50 -12.45 -15.19
C GLY A 115 -11.07 -13.06 -13.85
N LYS A 116 -9.91 -13.72 -13.83
CA LYS A 116 -9.29 -14.29 -12.62
C LYS A 116 -8.13 -13.45 -12.07
N LYS A 117 -7.98 -12.20 -12.50
CA LYS A 117 -6.83 -11.35 -12.15
C LYS A 117 -7.29 -10.13 -11.36
N LEU A 118 -6.75 -9.94 -10.17
CA LEU A 118 -6.88 -8.67 -9.47
C LEU A 118 -5.93 -7.67 -10.12
N LYS A 119 -6.50 -6.66 -10.79
CA LYS A 119 -5.76 -5.60 -11.46
C LYS A 119 -5.83 -4.32 -10.66
N ARG A 120 -4.74 -3.57 -10.74
CA ARG A 120 -4.63 -2.18 -10.33
C ARG A 120 -4.48 -1.30 -11.56
N GLU A 121 -5.33 -0.32 -11.72
CA GLU A 121 -5.22 0.70 -12.76
C GLU A 121 -4.77 2.01 -12.12
N SER A 122 -3.96 2.81 -12.81
CA SER A 122 -3.59 4.14 -12.32
C SER A 122 -3.55 5.18 -13.42
N TRP A 123 -4.10 6.34 -13.10
CA TRP A 123 -4.06 7.54 -13.92
C TRP A 123 -3.09 8.53 -13.31
N ARG A 124 -2.19 9.05 -14.14
CA ARG A 124 -1.20 10.07 -13.76
C ARG A 124 -1.80 11.46 -13.60
N VAL A 125 -3.03 11.65 -14.05
CA VAL A 125 -3.80 12.89 -13.94
C VAL A 125 -5.02 12.60 -13.07
N LEU A 126 -5.29 13.49 -12.12
CA LEU A 126 -6.41 13.33 -11.19
C LEU A 126 -7.76 13.56 -11.87
N ASP A 127 -7.81 14.55 -12.75
CA ASP A 127 -8.98 14.84 -13.57
C ASP A 127 -8.79 14.16 -14.94
N GLN A 128 -9.59 13.13 -15.19
CA GLN A 128 -9.41 12.30 -16.38
C GLN A 128 -9.84 13.08 -17.63
N ALA A 129 -8.92 13.29 -18.56
CA ALA A 129 -9.30 13.59 -19.95
C ALA A 129 -9.84 12.31 -20.60
N GLN A 130 -10.80 12.44 -21.51
CA GLN A 130 -11.51 11.33 -22.17
C GLN A 130 -10.57 10.28 -22.80
N ASP A 131 -9.36 10.66 -23.19
CA ASP A 131 -8.36 9.80 -23.84
C ASP A 131 -7.25 9.26 -22.93
N SER A 132 -7.34 9.44 -21.60
CA SER A 132 -6.28 8.99 -20.68
C SER A 132 -6.35 7.48 -20.43
N LYS A 133 -5.43 6.73 -21.05
CA LYS A 133 -5.30 5.28 -20.81
C LYS A 133 -4.62 5.01 -19.45
N PRO A 134 -5.22 4.17 -18.59
CA PRO A 134 -4.58 3.80 -17.33
C PRO A 134 -3.33 2.95 -17.55
N VAL A 135 -2.41 3.02 -16.59
CA VAL A 135 -1.36 2.01 -16.46
C VAL A 135 -1.92 0.85 -15.64
N GLU A 136 -2.04 -0.32 -16.27
CA GLU A 136 -2.49 -1.56 -15.63
C GLU A 136 -1.33 -2.32 -14.98
N LEU A 137 -1.58 -2.88 -13.80
CA LEU A 137 -0.69 -3.78 -13.09
C LEU A 137 -1.50 -4.95 -12.52
N VAL A 138 -1.12 -6.17 -12.87
CA VAL A 138 -1.68 -7.39 -12.26
C VAL A 138 -1.04 -7.58 -10.89
N LEU A 139 -1.87 -7.73 -9.85
CA LEU A 139 -1.42 -7.94 -8.47
C LEU A 139 -1.52 -9.39 -8.03
N PHE A 140 -2.63 -10.04 -8.37
CA PHE A 140 -2.85 -11.46 -8.08
C PHE A 140 -3.43 -12.13 -9.32
N ASP A 141 -2.96 -13.34 -9.57
CA ASP A 141 -3.52 -14.28 -10.54
C ASP A 141 -4.39 -15.32 -9.81
N ASP A 142 -5.26 -15.98 -10.59
CA ASP A 142 -6.13 -17.06 -10.12
C ASP A 142 -7.01 -16.70 -8.91
N VAL A 143 -7.53 -15.47 -8.91
CA VAL A 143 -8.50 -14.98 -7.94
C VAL A 143 -9.91 -15.41 -8.36
N ARG A 144 -10.59 -16.15 -7.49
CA ARG A 144 -11.95 -16.66 -7.70
C ARG A 144 -12.99 -15.67 -7.21
N GLU A 145 -12.72 -15.04 -6.08
CA GLU A 145 -13.63 -14.09 -5.44
C GLU A 145 -12.84 -12.94 -4.83
N LEU A 146 -13.43 -11.74 -4.85
CA LEU A 146 -12.89 -10.52 -4.25
C LEU A 146 -14.01 -9.77 -3.55
N ARG A 147 -13.83 -9.47 -2.27
CA ARG A 147 -14.77 -8.70 -1.44
C ARG A 147 -14.05 -7.57 -0.73
N TRP A 148 -14.77 -6.47 -0.57
CA TRP A 148 -14.31 -5.27 0.11
C TRP A 148 -15.25 -4.94 1.26
N ARG A 149 -14.70 -4.55 2.40
CA ARG A 149 -15.48 -3.92 3.47
C ARG A 149 -14.77 -2.66 3.95
N PHE A 150 -15.54 -1.66 4.33
CA PHE A 150 -15.05 -0.36 4.74
C PHE A 150 -15.59 -0.03 6.13
N LEU A 151 -14.72 0.42 7.02
CA LEU A 151 -15.08 0.76 8.39
C LEU A 151 -15.40 2.26 8.48
N ASP A 152 -16.60 2.62 8.90
CA ASP A 152 -16.98 4.02 9.09
C ASP A 152 -16.54 4.61 10.45
N ASP A 153 -16.88 5.87 10.70
CA ASP A 153 -16.58 6.56 11.95
C ASP A 153 -17.33 5.99 13.17
N ASN A 154 -18.47 5.34 12.96
CA ASN A 154 -19.26 4.66 13.98
C ASN A 154 -18.75 3.24 14.30
N ARG A 155 -17.69 2.80 13.59
CA ARG A 155 -17.10 1.45 13.66
C ARG A 155 -18.02 0.36 13.10
N GLU A 156 -18.86 0.72 12.14
CA GLU A 156 -19.69 -0.21 11.37
C GLU A 156 -19.01 -0.56 10.05
N TRP A 157 -19.12 -1.83 9.66
CA TRP A 157 -18.57 -2.35 8.40
C TRP A 157 -19.60 -2.25 7.28
N HIS A 158 -19.21 -1.66 6.16
CA HIS A 158 -20.04 -1.48 4.97
C HIS A 158 -19.39 -2.14 3.75
N GLU A 159 -20.18 -2.79 2.89
CA GLU A 159 -19.68 -3.40 1.64
C GLU A 159 -19.64 -2.40 0.48
N SER A 160 -20.39 -1.30 0.60
CA SER A 160 -20.34 -0.16 -0.31
C SER A 160 -19.73 1.05 0.39
N TRP A 161 -19.02 1.87 -0.38
CA TRP A 161 -18.53 3.15 0.10
C TRP A 161 -18.74 4.24 -0.97
N PRO A 162 -19.18 5.45 -0.60
CA PRO A 162 -19.74 5.83 0.70
C PRO A 162 -20.96 4.98 1.07
N PRO A 163 -21.27 4.79 2.37
CA PRO A 163 -22.45 4.02 2.79
C PRO A 163 -23.72 4.61 2.18
N THR A 164 -24.67 3.78 1.77
CA THR A 164 -25.92 4.23 1.13
C THR A 164 -26.75 5.17 2.03
N SER A 165 -26.56 5.11 3.34
CA SER A 165 -27.18 5.97 4.35
C SER A 165 -26.54 7.36 4.47
N SER A 166 -25.46 7.66 3.76
CA SER A 166 -24.79 8.97 3.85
C SER A 166 -25.67 10.09 3.27
N THR A 167 -25.98 11.10 4.07
CA THR A 167 -26.90 12.21 3.73
C THR A 167 -26.20 13.42 3.08
N GLY A 168 -24.89 13.37 2.84
CA GLY A 168 -24.10 14.44 2.24
C GLY A 168 -23.90 14.30 0.73
N ALA A 169 -23.37 15.36 0.10
CA ALA A 169 -22.92 15.27 -1.29
C ALA A 169 -21.86 14.17 -1.40
N ARG A 170 -22.06 13.20 -2.30
CA ARG A 170 -21.19 12.03 -2.47
C ARG A 170 -19.71 12.43 -2.63
N ALA A 171 -19.46 13.55 -3.31
CA ALA A 171 -18.14 14.12 -3.52
C ALA A 171 -17.40 14.47 -2.21
N ASP A 172 -18.10 14.87 -1.15
CA ASP A 172 -17.51 15.25 0.14
C ASP A 172 -17.51 14.09 1.15
N ALA A 173 -17.70 12.86 0.67
CA ALA A 173 -17.78 11.70 1.54
C ALA A 173 -16.49 11.49 2.34
N PRO A 174 -16.60 11.10 3.63
CA PRO A 174 -15.44 10.84 4.46
C PRO A 174 -14.62 9.66 3.93
N ILE A 175 -13.35 9.63 4.33
CA ILE A 175 -12.49 8.46 4.12
C ILE A 175 -12.84 7.44 5.21
N PRO A 176 -13.02 6.14 4.90
CA PRO A 176 -13.24 5.13 5.91
C PRO A 176 -12.03 4.99 6.82
N ILE A 177 -12.21 4.58 8.06
CA ILE A 177 -11.11 4.35 9.01
C ILE A 177 -10.19 3.22 8.53
N ALA A 178 -10.80 2.16 8.00
CA ALA A 178 -10.10 0.97 7.52
C ALA A 178 -10.80 0.35 6.32
N VAL A 179 -10.04 -0.40 5.53
CA VAL A 179 -10.53 -1.28 4.49
C VAL A 179 -10.11 -2.70 4.81
N GLU A 180 -11.04 -3.63 4.67
CA GLU A 180 -10.78 -5.05 4.62
C GLU A 180 -10.93 -5.55 3.18
N ILE A 181 -9.95 -6.35 2.75
CA ILE A 181 -9.91 -6.99 1.45
C ILE A 181 -9.90 -8.49 1.72
N ARG A 182 -10.89 -9.21 1.20
CA ARG A 182 -10.85 -10.68 1.18
C ARG A 182 -10.79 -11.15 -0.25
N LEU A 183 -9.84 -12.03 -0.54
CA LEU A 183 -9.75 -12.68 -1.83
C LEU A 183 -9.55 -14.18 -1.65
N ASP A 184 -10.22 -14.98 -2.49
CA ASP A 184 -9.99 -16.42 -2.58
C ASP A 184 -9.12 -16.70 -3.81
N SER A 185 -7.95 -17.29 -3.59
CA SER A 185 -6.98 -17.62 -4.63
C SER A 185 -6.74 -19.12 -4.69
N GLU A 186 -6.66 -19.67 -5.90
CA GLU A 186 -6.40 -21.09 -6.12
C GLU A 186 -5.09 -21.59 -5.47
N GLY A 187 -4.05 -20.76 -5.44
CA GLY A 187 -2.74 -21.13 -4.90
C GLY A 187 -2.53 -20.85 -3.41
N TRP A 188 -3.34 -19.98 -2.81
CA TRP A 188 -3.13 -19.48 -1.44
C TRP A 188 -4.34 -19.64 -0.52
N GLY A 189 -5.49 -20.07 -1.04
CA GLY A 189 -6.75 -20.09 -0.33
C GLY A 189 -7.29 -18.68 -0.07
N GLU A 190 -8.04 -18.52 1.03
CA GLU A 190 -8.58 -17.22 1.42
C GLU A 190 -7.49 -16.36 2.08
N LEU A 191 -7.24 -15.20 1.47
CA LEU A 191 -6.36 -14.16 2.00
C LEU A 191 -7.21 -12.98 2.48
N GLN A 192 -6.94 -12.54 3.72
CA GLN A 192 -7.58 -11.37 4.32
C GLN A 192 -6.53 -10.30 4.63
N PHE A 193 -6.72 -9.10 4.08
CA PHE A 193 -5.89 -7.94 4.35
C PHE A 193 -6.72 -6.86 5.02
N LEU A 194 -6.17 -6.25 6.08
CA LEU A 194 -6.80 -5.15 6.80
C LEU A 194 -5.84 -3.96 6.82
N PHE A 195 -6.26 -2.84 6.24
CA PHE A 195 -5.47 -1.62 6.19
C PHE A 195 -6.22 -0.47 6.84
N ARG A 196 -5.53 0.27 7.71
CA ARG A 196 -6.00 1.57 8.19
C ARG A 196 -5.75 2.61 7.09
N LEU A 197 -6.76 3.44 6.79
CA LEU A 197 -6.63 4.50 5.80
C LEU A 197 -6.28 5.81 6.49
N GLY A 198 -5.39 6.55 5.84
CA GLY A 198 -5.02 7.90 6.23
C GLY A 198 -4.26 8.00 7.55
N LEU A 199 -3.63 9.15 7.72
CA LEU A 199 -3.20 9.65 9.03
C LEU A 199 -4.27 10.66 9.43
N LYS A 200 -5.05 10.37 10.48
CA LYS A 200 -5.97 11.37 11.04
C LYS A 200 -5.10 12.58 11.36
N LYS A 201 -5.39 13.74 10.76
CA LYS A 201 -4.69 14.98 11.07
C LYS A 201 -4.86 15.18 12.58
N VAL A 202 -3.80 15.00 13.37
CA VAL A 202 -3.84 15.33 14.79
C VAL A 202 -4.02 16.84 14.81
N SER A 203 -5.23 17.31 15.08
CA SER A 203 -5.44 18.72 15.39
C SER A 203 -4.62 19.00 16.64
N PRO A 204 -3.72 20.00 16.66
CA PRO A 204 -3.05 20.37 17.90
C PRO A 204 -4.15 20.64 18.94
N ALA A 205 -4.05 19.99 20.09
CA ALA A 205 -5.04 20.07 21.15
C ALA A 205 -5.34 21.54 21.46
N GLN A 206 -6.57 21.97 21.16
CA GLN A 206 -7.07 23.28 21.53
C GLN A 206 -7.43 23.20 23.01
N GLY A 207 -6.52 23.65 23.88
CA GLY A 207 -6.72 23.55 25.32
C GLY A 207 -5.47 23.83 26.14
N ALA A 208 -4.77 24.95 25.89
CA ALA A 208 -4.04 25.60 26.96
C ALA A 208 -4.99 26.65 27.57
N PRO A 209 -5.39 26.55 28.85
CA PRO A 209 -6.17 27.61 29.46
C PRO A 209 -5.29 28.86 29.58
N ALA A 210 -5.71 29.93 28.92
CA ALA A 210 -5.27 31.28 29.25
C ALA A 210 -5.88 31.65 30.62
N GLY A 211 -5.22 31.22 31.69
CA GLY A 211 -5.55 31.60 33.06
C GLY A 211 -4.69 32.78 33.48
N GLY A 212 -5.29 33.97 33.49
CA GLY A 212 -4.69 35.16 34.09
C GLY A 212 -4.56 35.02 35.61
N ALA A 213 -3.47 35.57 36.15
CA ALA A 213 -3.34 35.86 37.56
C ALA A 213 -2.45 37.10 37.71
N THR A 214 -3.09 38.26 37.90
CA THR A 214 -2.50 39.40 38.61
C THR A 214 -2.42 39.06 40.10
N PRO A 215 -1.30 39.35 40.78
CA PRO A 215 -1.32 39.63 42.20
C PRO A 215 -1.09 41.12 42.42
N ASN A 216 -2.14 41.81 42.85
CA ASN A 216 -2.03 43.09 43.52
C ASN A 216 -1.67 42.81 44.99
N GLY A 217 -0.57 43.41 45.48
CA GLY A 217 -0.08 43.26 46.84
C GLY A 217 0.79 44.46 47.20
N SER A 218 0.20 45.39 47.94
CA SER A 218 0.69 46.69 48.38
C SER A 218 1.70 46.62 49.54
N GLY A 219 2.66 47.57 49.58
CA GLY A 219 3.41 47.88 50.80
C GLY A 219 4.68 48.74 50.64
N ALA A 220 4.57 50.02 51.05
CA ALA A 220 5.62 50.99 51.45
C ALA A 220 6.59 51.51 50.35
N GLY A 221 6.96 52.79 50.24
CA GLY A 221 6.76 54.01 51.03
C GLY A 221 7.88 55.02 50.66
N SER A 222 7.60 56.32 50.76
CA SER A 222 8.46 57.50 50.45
C SER A 222 8.68 57.78 48.95
N GLY A 223 8.41 58.94 48.36
CA GLY A 223 8.10 60.27 48.88
C GLY A 223 9.12 61.27 48.33
N THR A 224 8.78 62.02 47.28
CA THR A 224 9.00 63.47 47.07
C THR A 224 8.60 63.89 45.65
N ASN A 225 7.70 64.87 45.59
CA ASN A 225 7.17 65.66 44.46
C ASN A 225 8.17 66.79 44.07
N PRO A 226 7.89 67.77 43.17
CA PRO A 226 7.02 67.83 41.97
C PRO A 226 7.64 68.55 40.72
N ASP A 227 6.86 68.55 39.61
CA ASP A 227 6.59 69.66 38.64
C ASP A 227 7.59 70.09 37.54
N PRO A 228 7.12 70.73 36.43
CA PRO A 228 5.95 70.42 35.57
C PRO A 228 6.24 70.54 34.04
N ALA A 229 5.22 70.29 33.22
CA ALA A 229 5.15 70.44 31.75
C ALA A 229 5.25 71.90 31.25
N PRO A 230 5.19 72.20 29.92
CA PRO A 230 3.93 72.15 29.14
C PRO A 230 4.12 71.67 27.67
N GLU A 231 3.08 71.11 27.02
CA GLU A 231 2.31 71.67 25.85
C GLU A 231 3.14 71.86 24.56
N GLU A 232 2.71 71.69 23.31
CA GLU A 232 1.44 71.42 22.65
C GLU A 232 1.76 71.18 21.13
N THR A 233 0.91 70.39 20.46
CA THR A 233 0.26 70.68 19.16
C THR A 233 1.04 70.79 17.81
N THR A 234 0.61 69.93 16.87
CA THR A 234 0.38 70.09 15.41
C THR A 234 1.06 71.22 14.62
N GLN A 235 1.88 70.83 13.63
CA GLN A 235 1.60 70.93 12.19
C GLN A 235 2.52 69.98 11.40
#